data_AF-A0A7S1HFW0-F1
#
_entry.id   AF-A0A7S1HFW0-F1
#
_cell.length_a   1.000
_cell.length_b   1.000
_cell.length_c   1.000
_cell.angle_alpha   90.00
_cell.angle_beta   90.00
_cell.angle_gamma   90.00
#
_symmetry.space_group_name_H-M   'P 1'
#
loop_
_entity.id
_entity.type
_entity.pdbx_description
1 polymer ?
#
loop_
_entity_poly.entity_id
_entity_poly.type
_entity_poly.pdbx_seq_one_letter_code
_entity_poly.pdbx_strand_id
1 'polypeptide(L)'
;DDWVRVEGEPGEGPFPNPATVGEILTRFLDISGLPKPEVLESLAGSCPDQDQRNLLLGMASRATGHALYDGFMVKQKRGLIEVLDECPSLQLTMSKLVEVCPRLQPRYYSISSAGLTSPDQLHVTCTVVREKQYGGRVFEGVCSTYISKLEV
;
A
#
# COMPACT_ATOMS: atom_id res chain seq x y z
N ASP A 1 -2.20 13.72 17.76
CA ASP A 1 -2.59 12.69 16.78
C ASP A 1 -4.06 12.40 16.92
N ASP A 2 -4.87 13.03 16.09
CA ASP A 2 -6.34 13.06 16.16
C ASP A 2 -6.98 11.90 15.37
N TRP A 3 -6.33 10.74 15.33
CA TRP A 3 -6.82 9.60 14.56
C TRP A 3 -8.01 8.94 15.24
N VAL A 4 -9.03 8.62 14.45
CA VAL A 4 -10.20 7.86 14.90
C VAL A 4 -9.76 6.46 15.36
N ARG A 5 -10.32 6.02 16.49
CA ARG A 5 -10.09 4.68 17.06
C ARG A 5 -11.07 3.68 16.47
N VAL A 6 -10.55 2.53 16.05
CA VAL A 6 -11.34 1.37 15.65
C VAL A 6 -11.42 0.44 16.87
N GLU A 7 -12.64 0.27 17.37
CA GLU A 7 -12.94 -0.63 18.48
C GLU A 7 -13.14 -2.06 17.97
N GLY A 8 -12.73 -3.03 18.78
CA GLY A 8 -12.87 -4.46 18.48
C GLY A 8 -12.42 -5.31 19.66
N GLU A 9 -12.78 -6.59 19.68
CA GLU A 9 -12.33 -7.50 20.73
C GLU A 9 -10.80 -7.70 20.67
N PRO A 10 -10.09 -7.67 21.80
CA PRO A 10 -8.64 -7.83 21.83
C PRO A 10 -8.18 -9.14 21.18
N GLY A 11 -7.28 -9.05 20.21
CA GLY A 11 -6.69 -10.21 19.53
C GLY A 11 -7.54 -10.80 18.41
N GLU A 12 -8.77 -10.32 18.20
CA GLU A 12 -9.58 -10.70 17.05
C GLU A 12 -9.35 -9.78 15.86
N GLY A 13 -9.48 -10.32 14.64
CA GLY A 13 -9.44 -9.55 13.40
C GLY A 13 -8.08 -9.46 12.71
N PRO A 14 -7.99 -8.69 11.62
CA PRO A 14 -6.82 -8.68 10.75
C PRO A 14 -5.62 -7.93 11.35
N PHE A 15 -5.80 -7.14 12.40
CA PHE A 15 -4.72 -6.41 13.07
C PHE A 15 -5.02 -6.34 14.58
N PRO A 16 -4.02 -6.02 15.42
CA PRO A 16 -4.25 -5.82 16.84
C PRO A 16 -5.40 -4.83 17.09
N ASN A 17 -6.35 -5.23 17.94
CA ASN A 17 -7.47 -4.40 18.37
C ASN A 17 -7.37 -4.11 19.89
N PRO A 18 -7.79 -2.92 20.34
CA PRO A 18 -8.19 -1.76 19.52
C PRO A 18 -6.97 -1.08 18.87
N ALA A 19 -7.16 -0.48 17.70
CA ALA A 19 -6.12 0.30 17.00
C ALA A 19 -6.69 1.58 16.40
N THR A 20 -5.85 2.60 16.24
CA THR A 20 -6.20 3.81 15.50
C THR A 20 -6.11 3.57 13.99
N VAL A 21 -6.88 4.34 13.22
CA VAL A 21 -6.77 4.33 11.75
C VAL A 21 -5.33 4.60 11.29
N GLY A 22 -4.62 5.51 11.97
CA GLY A 22 -3.21 5.80 11.68
C GLY A 22 -2.30 4.58 11.86
N GLU A 23 -2.48 3.82 12.95
CA GLU A 23 -1.72 2.57 13.17
C GLU A 23 -2.02 1.53 12.09
N ILE A 24 -3.29 1.39 11.70
CA ILE A 24 -3.71 0.44 10.66
C ILE A 24 -3.03 0.74 9.32
N LEU A 25 -3.13 2.00 8.87
CA LEU A 25 -2.57 2.42 7.59
C LEU A 25 -1.04 2.42 7.58
N THR A 26 -0.40 2.70 8.73
CA THR A 26 1.06 2.85 8.80
C THR A 26 1.79 1.54 9.08
N ARG A 27 1.17 0.62 9.84
CA ARG A 27 1.85 -0.58 10.36
C ARG A 27 1.30 -1.89 9.83
N PHE A 28 0.07 -1.92 9.33
CA PHE A 28 -0.60 -3.19 9.05
C PHE A 28 -1.01 -3.39 7.59
N LEU A 29 -1.23 -2.33 6.82
CA LEU A 29 -1.64 -2.40 5.41
C LEU A 29 -0.54 -1.91 4.48
N ASP A 30 -0.39 -2.57 3.32
CA ASP A 30 0.39 -2.04 2.20
C ASP A 30 -0.52 -1.20 1.30
N ILE A 31 -0.40 0.12 1.45
CA ILE A 31 -1.13 1.13 0.66
C ILE A 31 -0.29 1.68 -0.51
N SER A 32 0.95 1.21 -0.65
CA SER A 32 1.95 1.71 -1.60
C SER A 32 2.11 0.82 -2.83
N GLY A 33 1.70 -0.44 -2.71
CA GLY A 33 1.76 -1.43 -3.77
C GLY A 33 0.82 -1.13 -4.95
N LEU A 34 1.14 -1.74 -6.09
CA LEU A 34 0.31 -1.74 -7.30
C LEU A 34 -0.98 -2.54 -7.04
N PRO A 35 -2.18 -1.92 -7.09
CA PRO A 35 -3.44 -2.62 -6.91
C PRO A 35 -3.64 -3.65 -8.02
N LYS A 36 -3.96 -4.89 -7.65
CA LYS A 36 -4.24 -5.96 -8.61
C LYS A 36 -5.57 -5.73 -9.34
N PRO A 37 -5.78 -6.33 -10.52
CA PRO A 37 -7.07 -6.26 -11.23
C PRO A 37 -8.28 -6.61 -10.36
N GLU A 38 -8.17 -7.62 -9.49
CA GLU A 38 -9.25 -8.02 -8.57
C GLU A 38 -9.57 -6.94 -7.53
N VAL A 39 -8.56 -6.17 -7.11
CA VAL A 39 -8.79 -5.02 -6.23
C VAL A 39 -9.56 -3.94 -6.97
N LEU A 40 -9.22 -3.65 -8.23
CA LEU A 40 -9.94 -2.66 -9.04
C LEU A 40 -11.41 -3.05 -9.27
N GLU A 41 -11.67 -4.34 -9.55
CA GLU A 41 -13.03 -4.88 -9.64
C GLU A 41 -13.80 -4.69 -8.32
N SER A 42 -13.15 -5.01 -7.20
CA SER A 42 -13.73 -4.87 -5.86
C SER A 42 -14.05 -3.40 -5.51
N LEU A 43 -13.20 -2.46 -5.93
CA LEU A 43 -13.42 -1.02 -5.74
C LEU A 43 -14.55 -0.48 -6.63
N ALA A 44 -14.71 -1.01 -7.85
CA ALA A 44 -15.77 -0.58 -8.76
C ALA A 44 -17.17 -0.71 -8.16
N GLY A 45 -17.40 -1.68 -7.27
CA GLY A 45 -18.66 -1.86 -6.53
C GLY A 45 -18.99 -0.73 -5.56
N SER A 46 -18.00 0.07 -5.16
CA SER A 46 -18.16 1.24 -4.28
C SER A 46 -18.10 2.57 -5.04
N CYS A 47 -18.16 2.52 -6.38
CA CYS A 47 -18.07 3.69 -7.25
C CYS A 47 -19.47 4.08 -7.79
N PRO A 48 -20.07 5.18 -7.31
CA PRO A 48 -21.39 5.61 -7.75
C PRO A 48 -21.38 6.16 -9.18
N ASP A 49 -20.33 6.90 -9.55
CA ASP A 49 -20.18 7.42 -10.91
C ASP A 49 -19.97 6.28 -11.91
N GLN A 50 -20.75 6.31 -13.00
CA GLN A 50 -20.79 5.22 -13.97
C GLN A 50 -19.53 5.17 -14.83
N ASP A 51 -18.94 6.32 -15.18
CA ASP A 51 -17.76 6.36 -16.04
C ASP A 51 -16.51 5.90 -15.28
N GLN A 52 -16.34 6.36 -14.04
CA GLN A 52 -15.26 5.89 -13.15
C GLN A 52 -15.41 4.40 -12.84
N ARG A 53 -16.64 3.91 -12.59
CA ARG A 53 -16.90 2.48 -12.40
C ARG A 53 -16.52 1.68 -13.65
N ASN A 54 -16.89 2.15 -14.83
CA ASN A 54 -16.55 1.50 -16.10
C ASN A 54 -15.05 1.50 -16.37
N LEU A 55 -14.33 2.57 -15.99
CA LEU A 55 -12.87 2.62 -16.06
C LEU A 55 -12.23 1.52 -15.20
N LEU A 56 -12.65 1.39 -13.95
CA LEU A 56 -12.14 0.36 -13.02
C LEU A 56 -12.42 -1.06 -13.54
N LEU A 57 -13.66 -1.33 -13.96
CA LEU A 57 -14.04 -2.62 -14.54
C LEU A 57 -13.31 -2.91 -15.87
N GLY A 58 -13.10 -1.87 -16.67
CA GLY A 58 -12.35 -1.95 -17.92
C GLY A 58 -10.91 -2.40 -17.68
N MET A 59 -10.24 -1.85 -16.65
CA MET A 59 -8.90 -2.30 -16.24
C MET A 59 -8.92 -3.70 -15.62
N ALA A 60 -9.94 -4.03 -14.84
CA ALA A 60 -10.05 -5.32 -14.17
C ALA A 60 -10.44 -6.48 -15.09
N SER A 61 -10.99 -6.19 -16.27
CA SER A 61 -11.45 -7.19 -17.24
C SER A 61 -10.35 -8.18 -17.62
N ARG A 62 -10.57 -9.47 -17.33
CA ARG A 62 -9.64 -10.55 -17.73
C ARG A 62 -9.54 -10.73 -19.24
N ALA A 63 -10.61 -10.43 -19.98
CA ALA A 63 -10.65 -10.66 -21.42
C ALA A 63 -9.99 -9.53 -22.23
N THR A 64 -10.16 -8.29 -21.79
CA THR A 64 -9.81 -7.09 -22.59
C THR A 64 -9.03 -6.04 -21.82
N GLY A 65 -8.93 -6.15 -20.49
CA GLY A 65 -8.37 -5.12 -19.63
C GLY A 65 -6.86 -5.06 -19.55
N HIS A 66 -6.15 -6.12 -19.97
CA HIS A 66 -4.69 -6.24 -19.83
C HIS A 66 -3.94 -5.04 -20.41
N ALA A 67 -4.24 -4.63 -21.64
CA ALA A 67 -3.54 -3.50 -22.27
C ALA A 67 -3.82 -2.16 -21.56
N LEU A 68 -5.05 -1.97 -21.08
CA LEU A 68 -5.44 -0.76 -20.36
C LEU A 68 -4.79 -0.72 -18.97
N TYR A 69 -4.85 -1.82 -18.22
CA TYR A 69 -4.20 -1.97 -16.92
C TYR A 69 -2.68 -1.79 -17.03
N ASP A 70 -2.04 -2.41 -18.02
CA ASP A 70 -0.59 -2.28 -18.22
C ASP A 70 -0.20 -0.84 -18.55
N GLY A 71 -0.96 -0.18 -19.43
CA GLY A 71 -0.70 1.20 -19.84
C GLY A 71 -0.95 2.22 -18.73
N PHE A 72 -2.05 2.07 -18.02
CA PHE A 72 -2.51 3.01 -17.01
C PHE A 72 -1.86 2.77 -15.65
N MET A 73 -1.80 1.52 -15.19
CA MET A 73 -1.31 1.17 -13.85
C MET A 73 0.17 0.82 -13.85
N VAL A 74 0.58 -0.20 -14.61
CA VAL A 74 1.92 -0.81 -14.51
C VAL A 74 3.00 0.14 -15.03
N LYS A 75 2.91 0.59 -16.29
CA LYS A 75 3.94 1.42 -16.93
C LYS A 75 4.11 2.78 -16.25
N GLN A 76 3.03 3.29 -15.67
CA GLN A 76 3.00 4.57 -14.96
C GLN A 76 3.28 4.42 -13.45
N LYS A 77 3.44 3.18 -12.97
CA LYS A 77 3.70 2.85 -11.56
C LYS A 77 2.65 3.45 -10.62
N ARG A 78 1.38 3.38 -10.98
CA ARG A 78 0.27 3.91 -10.17
C ARG A 78 -0.05 2.99 -9.01
N GLY A 79 -0.25 3.56 -7.82
CA GLY A 79 -0.68 2.87 -6.62
C GLY A 79 -2.17 3.07 -6.36
N LEU A 80 -2.61 2.69 -5.16
CA LEU A 80 -3.99 2.91 -4.71
C LEU A 80 -4.36 4.40 -4.69
N ILE A 81 -3.43 5.27 -4.29
CA ILE A 81 -3.71 6.72 -4.19
C ILE A 81 -4.06 7.29 -5.57
N GLU A 82 -3.32 6.94 -6.62
CA GLU A 82 -3.65 7.38 -7.99
C GLU A 82 -5.01 6.86 -8.46
N VAL A 83 -5.45 5.69 -8.00
CA VAL A 83 -6.81 5.20 -8.29
C VAL A 83 -7.86 6.06 -7.60
N LEU A 84 -7.63 6.49 -6.37
CA LEU A 84 -8.53 7.39 -5.65
C LEU A 84 -8.59 8.78 -6.29
N ASP A 85 -7.45 9.29 -6.76
CA ASP A 85 -7.36 10.58 -7.44
C ASP A 85 -8.11 10.59 -8.78
N GLU A 86 -8.05 9.48 -9.54
CA GLU A 86 -8.71 9.32 -10.84
C GLU A 86 -10.20 8.94 -10.70
N CYS A 87 -10.58 8.34 -9.57
CA CYS A 87 -11.95 7.95 -9.25
C CYS A 87 -12.44 8.67 -7.98
N PRO A 88 -12.58 10.01 -7.99
CA PRO A 88 -12.91 10.78 -6.78
C PRO A 88 -14.33 10.51 -6.25
N SER A 89 -15.21 9.87 -7.04
CA SER A 89 -16.53 9.47 -6.57
C SER A 89 -16.50 8.21 -5.69
N LEU A 90 -15.37 7.48 -5.68
CA LEU A 90 -15.22 6.22 -4.96
C LEU A 90 -15.46 6.39 -3.46
N GLN A 91 -16.45 5.68 -2.94
CA GLN A 91 -16.81 5.74 -1.53
C GLN A 91 -16.12 4.62 -0.75
N LEU A 92 -14.92 4.92 -0.24
CA LEU A 92 -14.09 3.94 0.42
C LEU A 92 -14.27 3.95 1.94
N THR A 93 -14.69 2.82 2.50
CA THR A 93 -14.75 2.62 3.96
C THR A 93 -13.45 2.01 4.49
N MET A 94 -13.17 2.17 5.78
CA MET A 94 -12.03 1.50 6.42
C MET A 94 -12.11 -0.02 6.30
N SER A 95 -13.30 -0.60 6.45
CA SER A 95 -13.51 -2.04 6.25
C SER A 95 -13.11 -2.47 4.84
N LYS A 96 -13.47 -1.67 3.82
CA LYS A 96 -13.11 -1.96 2.44
C LYS A 96 -11.61 -1.85 2.19
N LEU A 97 -10.94 -0.85 2.77
CA LEU A 97 -9.48 -0.73 2.70
C LEU A 97 -8.78 -1.96 3.25
N VAL A 98 -9.23 -2.45 4.41
CA VAL A 98 -8.66 -3.63 5.07
C VAL A 98 -8.89 -4.90 4.26
N GLU A 99 -10.02 -4.99 3.55
CA GLU A 99 -10.34 -6.11 2.65
C GLU A 99 -9.43 -6.13 1.41
N VAL A 100 -9.18 -4.97 0.80
CA VAL A 100 -8.51 -4.90 -0.52
C VAL A 100 -7.01 -4.70 -0.42
N CYS A 101 -6.51 -4.06 0.64
CA CYS A 101 -5.08 -3.81 0.80
C CYS A 101 -4.39 -5.07 1.33
N PRO A 102 -3.29 -5.51 0.72
CA PRO A 102 -2.46 -6.55 1.29
C PRO A 102 -1.93 -6.16 2.67
N ARG A 103 -1.54 -7.17 3.45
CA ARG A 103 -0.84 -6.93 4.72
C ARG A 103 0.58 -6.44 4.46
N LEU A 104 1.00 -5.45 5.23
CA LEU A 104 2.38 -4.95 5.16
C LEU A 104 3.35 -6.09 5.53
N GLN A 105 4.26 -6.42 4.62
CA GLN A 105 5.20 -7.53 4.78
C GLN A 105 6.53 -7.07 5.40
N PRO A 106 7.20 -7.91 6.21
CA PRO A 106 8.54 -7.64 6.69
C PRO A 106 9.54 -7.57 5.51
N ARG A 107 10.59 -6.76 5.66
CA ARG A 107 11.66 -6.63 4.67
C ARG A 107 12.94 -7.29 5.18
N TYR A 108 13.47 -8.22 4.40
CA TYR A 108 14.69 -8.93 4.72
C TYR A 108 15.91 -8.18 4.17
N TYR A 109 16.98 -8.14 4.95
CA TYR A 109 18.27 -7.61 4.58
C TYR A 109 19.37 -8.57 5.00
N SER A 110 20.47 -8.58 4.25
CA SER A 110 21.68 -9.32 4.64
C SER A 110 22.37 -8.62 5.80
N ILE A 111 22.80 -9.41 6.80
CA ILE A 111 23.65 -8.91 7.89
C ILE A 111 25.00 -8.49 7.29
N SER A 112 25.42 -7.27 7.62
CA SER A 112 26.68 -6.66 7.15
C SER A 112 27.69 -6.42 8.28
N SER A 113 27.46 -7.00 9.47
CA SER A 113 28.42 -7.06 10.58
C SER A 113 29.10 -8.43 10.67
N ALA A 114 30.23 -8.50 11.36
CA ALA A 114 30.89 -9.75 11.72
C ALA A 114 30.74 -10.02 13.22
N GLY A 115 30.24 -11.21 13.58
CA GLY A 115 29.99 -11.56 14.99
C GLY A 115 31.25 -11.57 15.88
N LEU A 116 32.44 -11.72 15.29
CA LEU A 116 33.71 -11.66 16.03
C LEU A 116 34.07 -10.23 16.46
N THR A 117 33.79 -9.23 15.62
CA THR A 117 34.17 -7.83 15.89
C THR A 117 33.01 -7.03 16.48
N SER A 118 31.77 -7.50 16.34
CA SER A 118 30.57 -6.81 16.79
C SER A 118 29.53 -7.82 17.30
N PRO A 119 29.81 -8.54 18.41
CA PRO A 119 28.97 -9.64 18.89
C PRO A 119 27.55 -9.19 19.30
N ASP A 120 27.42 -7.96 19.80
CA ASP A 120 26.14 -7.40 20.27
C ASP A 120 25.48 -6.44 19.25
N GLN A 121 25.96 -6.40 18.00
CA GLN A 121 25.43 -5.49 16.97
C GLN A 121 25.11 -6.19 15.65
N LEU A 122 23.92 -5.88 15.12
CA LEU A 122 23.53 -6.24 13.77
C LEU A 122 23.60 -5.01 12.88
N HIS A 123 24.39 -5.09 11.81
CA HIS A 123 24.48 -4.00 10.83
C HIS A 123 23.68 -4.34 9.59
N VAL A 124 22.94 -3.36 9.07
CA VAL A 124 22.25 -3.46 7.78
C VAL A 124 22.79 -2.37 6.87
N THR A 125 23.26 -2.77 5.69
CA THR A 125 23.62 -1.85 4.61
C THR A 125 22.57 -1.95 3.52
N CYS A 126 21.84 -0.86 3.27
CA CYS A 126 20.82 -0.82 2.23
C CYS A 126 20.73 0.55 1.55
N THR A 127 20.25 0.55 0.31
CA THR A 127 19.98 1.79 -0.44
C THR A 127 18.56 2.26 -0.18
N VAL A 128 18.39 3.56 0.02
CA VAL A 128 17.06 4.19 0.09
C VAL A 128 16.40 4.11 -1.29
N VAL A 129 15.31 3.37 -1.40
CA VAL A 129 14.56 3.25 -2.65
C VAL A 129 13.75 4.53 -2.88
N ARG A 130 14.07 5.23 -3.96
CA ARG A 130 13.29 6.37 -4.46
C ARG A 130 13.14 6.27 -5.96
N GLU A 131 11.90 6.28 -6.43
CA GLU A 131 11.60 6.18 -7.86
C GLU A 131 10.61 7.25 -8.29
N LYS A 132 10.79 7.78 -9.50
CA LYS A 132 9.80 8.68 -10.09
C LYS A 132 8.57 7.88 -10.51
N GLN A 133 7.40 8.38 -10.14
CA GLN A 133 6.09 7.87 -10.56
C GLN A 133 5.42 8.87 -11.52
N TYR A 134 4.26 8.47 -12.04
CA TYR A 134 3.39 9.34 -12.79
C TYR A 134 3.05 10.64 -12.03
N GLY A 135 2.76 11.70 -12.78
CA GLY A 135 2.35 12.99 -12.21
C GLY A 135 3.45 13.72 -11.42
N GLY A 136 4.72 13.31 -11.55
CA GLY A 136 5.84 13.94 -10.85
C GLY A 136 5.98 13.52 -9.38
N ARG A 137 5.16 12.56 -8.92
CA ARG A 137 5.30 11.98 -7.57
C ARG A 137 6.59 11.17 -7.47
N VAL A 138 7.08 11.04 -6.25
CA VAL A 138 8.22 10.19 -5.93
C VAL A 138 7.74 9.08 -5.01
N PHE A 139 7.87 7.84 -5.49
CA PHE A 139 7.72 6.67 -4.65
C PHE A 139 8.90 6.60 -3.69
N GLU A 140 8.62 6.47 -2.40
CA GLU A 140 9.62 6.16 -1.38
C GLU A 140 9.38 4.72 -0.89
N GLY A 141 10.40 3.87 -0.99
CA GLY A 141 10.29 2.50 -0.49
C GLY A 141 10.09 2.50 1.02
N VAL A 142 9.04 1.82 1.49
CA VAL A 142 8.55 1.88 2.88
C VAL A 142 9.67 1.63 3.89
N CYS A 143 10.27 0.43 3.87
CA CYS A 143 11.24 0.03 4.90
C CYS A 143 12.57 0.80 4.81
N SER A 144 13.13 0.97 3.61
CA SER A 144 14.40 1.68 3.43
C SER A 144 14.31 3.15 3.84
N THR A 145 13.17 3.79 3.55
CA THR A 145 12.93 5.18 3.92
C THR A 145 12.68 5.32 5.41
N TYR A 146 11.91 4.39 6.00
CA TYR A 146 11.72 4.32 7.45
C TYR A 146 13.06 4.23 8.18
N ILE A 147 13.91 3.25 7.83
CA ILE A 147 15.23 3.08 8.45
C ILE A 147 16.10 4.33 8.28
N SER A 148 16.08 4.99 7.11
CA SER A 148 16.88 6.19 6.88
C SER A 148 16.48 7.41 7.74
N LYS A 149 15.28 7.39 8.33
CA LYS A 149 14.73 8.45 9.18
C LYS A 149 14.80 8.10 10.68
N LEU A 150 15.27 6.90 11.04
CA LEU A 150 15.48 6.55 12.43
C LEU A 150 16.69 7.30 12.97
N GLU A 151 16.52 7.96 14.11
CA GLU A 151 17.64 8.46 14.89
C GLU A 151 18.34 7.27 15.56
N VAL A 152 19.67 7.25 15.49
CA VAL A 152 20.54 6.21 16.06
C VAL A 152 21.23 6.74 17.30
#